data_AF-A0A929K636-F1
#
_entry.id   AF-A0A929K636-F1
#
_cell.length_a   1.000
_cell.length_b   1.000
_cell.length_c   1.000
_cell.angle_alpha   90.00
_cell.angle_beta   90.00
_cell.angle_gamma   90.00
#
_symmetry.space_group_name_H-M   'P 1'
#
loop_
_entity.id
_entity.type
_entity.pdbx_description
1 polymer ?
#
loop_
_entity_poly.entity_id
_entity_poly.type
_entity_poly.pdbx_seq_one_letter_code
_entity_poly.pdbx_strand_id
1 'polypeptide(L)'
;MTKISGKNVLLAGLSGLMLTASFAPINLDWIAWISLIPLLISLEDKSLSDAFKIGLFVGLFHYLTLIYWIVNVLSRYGNISLILSLAALLLLSFYLALYIAFFAL
;
A
#
# COMPACT_ATOMS: atom_id res chain seq x y z
N MET A 1 -9.96 -5.26 -22.10
CA MET A 1 -9.15 -4.78 -20.95
C MET A 1 -8.74 -3.33 -21.18
N THR A 2 -9.08 -2.45 -20.25
CA THR A 2 -8.77 -1.02 -20.32
C THR A 2 -7.43 -0.74 -19.64
N LYS A 3 -6.64 0.20 -20.19
CA LYS A 3 -5.36 0.59 -19.56
C LYS A 3 -5.59 1.29 -18.21
N ILE A 4 -4.53 1.40 -17.41
CA ILE A 4 -4.53 2.23 -16.20
C ILE A 4 -4.75 3.70 -16.58
N SER A 5 -5.66 4.37 -15.88
CA SER A 5 -5.98 5.79 -16.03
C SER A 5 -5.78 6.51 -14.69
N GLY A 6 -5.77 7.84 -14.70
CA GLY A 6 -5.64 8.64 -13.47
C GLY A 6 -6.71 8.32 -12.43
N LYS A 7 -7.96 8.02 -12.86
CA LYS A 7 -9.04 7.58 -11.97
C LYS A 7 -8.65 6.33 -11.16
N ASN A 8 -8.05 5.34 -11.82
CA ASN A 8 -7.68 4.09 -11.15
C ASN A 8 -6.58 4.35 -10.12
N VAL A 9 -5.59 5.18 -10.46
CA VAL A 9 -4.51 5.56 -9.55
C VAL A 9 -5.04 6.30 -8.32
N LEU A 10 -5.99 7.23 -8.51
CA LEU A 10 -6.63 7.96 -7.42
C LEU A 10 -7.42 7.03 -6.49
N LEU A 11 -8.22 6.12 -7.05
CA LEU A 11 -8.97 5.13 -6.28
C LEU A 11 -8.04 4.16 -5.53
N ALA A 12 -6.99 3.71 -6.19
CA ALA A 12 -5.98 2.83 -5.62
C ALA A 12 -5.24 3.50 -4.44
N GLY A 13 -4.85 4.77 -4.59
CA GLY A 13 -4.24 5.57 -3.52
C GLY A 13 -5.21 5.81 -2.35
N LEU A 14 -6.47 6.14 -2.65
CA LEU A 14 -7.53 6.28 -1.66
C LEU A 14 -7.71 4.99 -0.85
N SER A 15 -7.79 3.84 -1.52
CA SER A 15 -7.85 2.52 -0.87
C SER A 15 -6.67 2.31 0.08
N GLY A 16 -5.45 2.61 -0.37
CA GLY A 16 -4.25 2.44 0.45
C GLY A 16 -4.25 3.31 1.71
N LEU A 17 -4.67 4.57 1.59
CA LEU A 17 -4.79 5.48 2.74
C LEU A 17 -5.90 5.05 3.71
N MET A 18 -7.04 4.59 3.19
CA MET A 18 -8.14 4.08 4.01
C MET A 18 -7.71 2.84 4.80
N LEU A 19 -6.94 1.93 4.17
CA LEU A 19 -6.33 0.81 4.89
C LEU A 19 -5.41 1.32 6.01
N THR A 20 -4.56 2.32 5.77
CA THR A 20 -3.69 2.88 6.80
C THR A 20 -4.49 3.52 7.94
N ALA A 21 -5.56 4.26 7.62
CA ALA A 21 -6.43 4.89 8.61
C ALA A 21 -7.19 3.87 9.50
N SER A 22 -7.28 2.62 9.06
CA SER A 22 -7.88 1.54 9.85
C SER A 22 -6.99 1.05 10.99
N PHE A 23 -5.74 1.49 11.05
CA PHE A 23 -4.80 1.15 12.10
C PHE A 23 -4.39 2.39 12.90
N ALA A 24 -3.63 2.15 13.98
CA ALA A 24 -3.09 3.21 14.81
C ALA A 24 -2.25 4.22 13.98
N PRO A 25 -2.29 5.52 14.32
CA PRO A 25 -2.98 6.10 15.48
C PRO A 25 -4.45 6.48 15.22
N ILE A 26 -4.94 6.35 13.98
CA ILE A 26 -6.28 6.80 13.59
C ILE A 26 -7.36 5.83 14.09
N ASN A 27 -7.10 4.52 14.04
CA ASN A 27 -7.97 3.46 14.59
C ASN A 27 -9.42 3.51 14.08
N LEU A 28 -9.62 3.78 12.79
CA LEU A 28 -10.94 3.69 12.14
C LEU A 28 -11.16 2.29 11.57
N ASP A 29 -11.15 1.27 12.43
CA ASP A 29 -11.08 -0.14 12.04
C ASP A 29 -12.16 -0.56 11.02
N TRP A 30 -13.36 0.06 11.11
CA TRP A 30 -14.48 -0.18 10.19
C TRP A 30 -14.21 0.26 8.74
N ILE A 31 -13.30 1.21 8.53
CA ILE A 31 -12.91 1.69 7.19
C ILE A 31 -12.19 0.60 6.38
N ALA A 32 -11.59 -0.42 7.03
CA ALA A 32 -10.90 -1.50 6.34
C ALA A 32 -11.81 -2.26 5.36
N TRP A 33 -13.10 -2.38 5.68
CA TRP A 33 -14.07 -3.00 4.77
C TRP A 33 -14.39 -2.08 3.59
N ILE A 34 -14.48 -0.78 3.83
CA ILE A 34 -14.83 0.22 2.82
C ILE A 34 -13.65 0.46 1.88
N SER A 35 -12.41 0.32 2.34
CA SER A 35 -11.22 0.46 1.48
C SER A 35 -11.20 -0.53 0.32
N LEU A 36 -11.88 -1.67 0.46
CA LEU A 36 -12.02 -2.64 -0.63
C LEU A 36 -12.84 -2.09 -1.81
N ILE A 37 -13.78 -1.17 -1.56
CA ILE A 37 -14.65 -0.61 -2.60
C ILE A 37 -13.84 0.15 -3.68
N PRO A 38 -13.03 1.18 -3.36
CA PRO A 38 -12.23 1.87 -4.36
C PRO A 38 -11.17 0.95 -5.00
N LEU A 39 -10.64 -0.03 -4.27
CA LEU A 39 -9.75 -1.05 -4.84
C LEU A 39 -10.46 -1.84 -5.94
N LEU A 40 -11.60 -2.46 -5.63
CA LEU A 40 -12.33 -3.29 -6.59
C LEU A 40 -12.79 -2.49 -7.82
N ILE A 41 -13.24 -1.24 -7.64
CA ILE A 41 -13.59 -0.36 -8.76
C ILE A 41 -12.35 -0.06 -9.63
N SER A 42 -11.16 0.09 -9.03
CA SER A 42 -9.95 0.37 -9.80
C SER A 42 -9.47 -0.82 -10.67
N LEU A 43 -9.85 -2.05 -10.28
CA LEU A 43 -9.49 -3.31 -10.94
C LEU A 43 -10.46 -3.71 -12.06
N GLU A 44 -11.60 -3.03 -12.19
CA GLU A 44 -12.62 -3.35 -13.18
C GLU A 44 -12.05 -3.29 -14.63
N ASP A 45 -12.31 -4.36 -15.39
CA ASP A 45 -11.85 -4.56 -16.76
C ASP A 45 -10.33 -4.42 -16.97
N LYS A 46 -9.50 -4.71 -15.95
CA LYS A 46 -8.03 -4.65 -16.06
C LYS A 46 -7.41 -5.95 -16.53
N SER A 47 -6.28 -5.81 -17.22
CA SER A 47 -5.41 -6.95 -17.51
C SER A 47 -4.76 -7.47 -16.24
N LEU A 48 -4.39 -8.75 -16.19
CA LEU A 48 -3.66 -9.32 -15.04
C LEU A 48 -2.42 -8.49 -14.69
N SER A 49 -1.69 -8.00 -15.70
CA SER A 49 -0.53 -7.13 -15.48
C SER A 49 -0.90 -5.79 -14.84
N ASP A 50 -1.99 -5.17 -15.28
CA ASP A 50 -2.44 -3.88 -14.74
C ASP A 50 -3.08 -4.05 -13.36
N ALA A 51 -3.82 -5.12 -13.14
CA ALA A 51 -4.43 -5.48 -11.87
C ALA A 51 -3.34 -5.72 -10.80
N PHE A 52 -2.29 -6.47 -11.14
CA PHE A 52 -1.12 -6.64 -10.29
C PHE A 52 -0.45 -5.30 -9.93
N LYS A 53 -0.23 -4.42 -10.92
CA LYS A 53 0.39 -3.10 -10.68
C LYS A 53 -0.47 -2.21 -9.78
N ILE A 54 -1.80 -2.26 -9.94
CA ILE A 54 -2.74 -1.52 -9.10
C ILE A 54 -2.70 -2.06 -7.67
N GLY A 55 -2.78 -3.39 -7.47
CA GLY A 55 -2.67 -3.98 -6.14
C GLY A 55 -1.32 -3.69 -5.47
N LEU A 56 -0.23 -3.76 -6.23
CA LEU A 56 1.11 -3.38 -5.76
C LEU A 56 1.16 -1.91 -5.34
N PHE A 57 0.56 -1.01 -6.12
CA PHE A 57 0.48 0.41 -5.77
C PHE A 57 -0.32 0.64 -4.48
N VAL A 58 -1.49 0.00 -4.33
CA VAL A 58 -2.32 0.07 -3.10
C VAL A 58 -1.51 -0.40 -1.90
N GLY A 59 -0.86 -1.56 -2.01
CA GLY A 59 -0.05 -2.12 -0.95
C GLY A 59 1.14 -1.25 -0.58
N LEU A 60 1.86 -0.71 -1.56
CA LEU A 60 2.97 0.21 -1.30
C LEU A 60 2.49 1.48 -0.60
N PHE A 61 1.39 2.08 -1.06
CA PHE A 61 0.84 3.29 -0.45
C PHE A 61 0.41 3.03 1.00
N HIS A 62 -0.24 1.89 1.25
CA HIS A 62 -0.64 1.46 2.58
C HIS A 62 0.58 1.22 3.49
N TYR A 63 1.48 0.30 3.12
CA TYR A 63 2.57 -0.10 4.00
C TYR A 63 3.59 1.03 4.21
N LEU A 64 3.91 1.83 3.18
CA LEU A 64 4.81 2.97 3.37
C LEU A 64 4.25 3.98 4.38
N THR A 65 2.95 4.21 4.37
CA THR A 65 2.30 5.15 5.31
C THR A 65 1.98 4.52 6.67
N LEU A 66 1.82 3.20 6.74
CA LEU A 66 1.55 2.48 7.98
C LEU A 66 2.82 2.26 8.81
N ILE A 67 3.91 1.81 8.16
CA ILE A 67 5.11 1.34 8.85
C ILE A 67 6.33 2.26 8.71
N TYR A 68 6.15 3.51 8.27
CA TYR A 68 7.25 4.49 8.15
C TYR A 68 8.07 4.65 9.45
N TRP A 69 7.42 4.45 10.60
CA TRP A 69 8.02 4.60 11.92
C TRP A 69 9.17 3.61 12.17
N ILE A 70 9.27 2.52 11.40
CA ILE A 70 10.38 1.57 11.48
C ILE A 70 11.73 2.23 11.20
N VAL A 71 11.76 3.28 10.37
CA VAL A 71 12.99 4.03 10.07
C VAL A 71 13.60 4.57 11.36
N ASN A 72 12.79 5.15 12.25
CA ASN A 72 13.26 5.66 13.55
C ASN A 72 13.73 4.52 14.45
N VAL A 73 13.10 3.34 14.40
CA VAL A 73 13.51 2.19 15.20
C VAL A 73 14.88 1.68 14.76
N LEU A 74 15.07 1.49 13.46
CA LEU A 74 16.32 1.01 12.88
C LEU A 74 17.46 2.02 13.08
N SER A 75 17.19 3.31 12.90
CA SER A 75 18.23 4.34 13.05
C SER A 75 18.61 4.57 14.51
N ARG A 76 17.63 4.62 15.43
CA ARG A 76 17.88 4.96 16.84
C ARG A 76 18.36 3.76 17.65
N TYR A 77 17.74 2.60 17.49
CA TYR A 77 18.03 1.42 18.32
C TYR A 77 18.91 0.40 17.59
N GLY A 78 18.84 0.34 16.26
CA GLY A 78 19.68 -0.55 15.45
C GLY A 78 21.05 0.05 15.09
N ASN A 79 21.27 1.34 15.35
CA ASN A 79 22.45 2.09 14.90
C ASN A 79 22.70 1.94 13.38
N ILE A 80 21.63 1.79 12.60
CA ILE A 80 21.67 1.65 11.14
C ILE A 80 21.65 3.05 10.52
N SER A 81 22.41 3.26 9.45
CA SER A 81 22.38 4.54 8.73
C SER A 81 20.97 4.86 8.21
N LEU A 82 20.64 6.15 8.07
CA LEU A 82 19.32 6.58 7.58
C LEU A 82 18.99 5.98 6.20
N ILE A 83 19.98 5.94 5.31
CA ILE A 83 19.83 5.39 3.95
C ILE A 83 19.47 3.90 4.00
N LEU A 84 20.17 3.12 4.82
CA LEU A 84 19.87 1.68 4.97
C LEU A 84 18.53 1.45 5.66
N SER A 85 18.13 2.31 6.60
CA SER A 85 16.82 2.24 7.26
C SER A 85 15.67 2.53 6.28
N LEU A 86 15.83 3.52 5.40
CA LEU A 86 14.88 3.80 4.32
C LEU A 86 14.83 2.66 3.30
N ALA A 87 15.98 2.08 2.94
CA ALA A 87 16.05 0.92 2.06
C ALA A 87 15.31 -0.28 2.68
N ALA A 88 15.46 -0.51 3.98
CA ALA A 88 14.74 -1.55 4.70
C ALA A 88 13.22 -1.30 4.71
N LEU A 89 12.77 -0.05 4.94
CA LEU A 89 11.36 0.33 4.84
C LEU A 89 10.81 0.03 3.44
N LEU A 90 11.52 0.44 2.39
CA LEU A 90 11.11 0.22 1.00
C LEU A 90 11.02 -1.28 0.68
N LEU A 91 12.03 -2.06 1.08
CA LEU A 91 12.08 -3.50 0.86
C LEU A 91 10.95 -4.23 1.59
N LEU A 92 10.74 -3.92 2.86
CA LEU A 92 9.67 -4.51 3.66
C LEU A 92 8.28 -4.14 3.12
N SER A 93 8.07 -2.86 2.78
CA SER A 93 6.80 -2.39 2.20
C SER A 93 6.53 -3.04 0.85
N PHE A 94 7.56 -3.20 0.02
CA PHE A 94 7.44 -3.90 -1.27
C PHE A 94 7.07 -5.37 -1.07
N TYR A 95 7.77 -6.07 -0.18
CA TYR A 95 7.45 -7.46 0.16
C TYR A 95 6.00 -7.63 0.62
N LEU A 96 5.54 -6.78 1.54
CA LEU A 96 4.17 -6.84 2.05
C LEU A 96 3.15 -6.43 0.98
N ALA A 97 3.49 -5.48 0.10
CA ALA A 97 2.62 -5.06 -0.99
C ALA A 97 2.37 -6.17 -2.01
N LEU A 98 3.26 -7.16 -2.13
CA LEU A 98 3.05 -8.32 -3.00
C LEU A 98 1.78 -9.09 -2.63
N TYR A 99 1.43 -9.21 -1.33
CA TYR A 99 0.21 -9.89 -0.92
C TYR A 99 -1.05 -9.24 -1.50
N ILE A 100 -1.11 -7.90 -1.53
CA ILE A 100 -2.22 -7.16 -2.12
C ILE A 100 -2.13 -7.19 -3.66
N ALA A 101 -0.92 -7.18 -4.24
CA ALA A 101 -0.72 -7.33 -5.67
C ALA A 101 -1.23 -8.68 -6.20
N PHE A 102 -0.99 -9.78 -5.47
CA PHE A 102 -1.50 -11.10 -5.80
C PHE A 102 -2.99 -11.24 -5.51
N PHE A 103 -3.53 -10.59 -4.48
CA PHE A 103 -4.97 -10.52 -4.25
C PHE A 103 -5.72 -9.82 -5.40
N ALA A 104 -5.07 -8.86 -6.06
CA ALA A 104 -5.68 -8.07 -7.13
C ALA A 104 -5.74 -8.79 -8.49
N LEU A 105 -5.09 -9.96 -8.64
CA LEU A 105 -5.11 -10.77 -9.87
C LEU A 105 -6.46 -11.46 -10.08
#